data_AF-A0AA35U2K9-F1
#
_entry.id   AF-A0AA35U2K9-F1
#
_cell.length_a   1.000
_cell.length_b   1.000
_cell.length_c   1.000
_cell.angle_alpha   90.00
_cell.angle_beta   90.00
_cell.angle_gamma   90.00
#
_symmetry.space_group_name_H-M   'P 1'
#
loop_
_entity.id
_entity.type
_entity.pdbx_description
1 polymer ?
#
loop_
_entity_poly.entity_id
_entity_poly.type
_entity_poly.pdbx_seq_one_letter_code
_entity_poly.pdbx_strand_id
1 'polypeptide(L)'
;MKKIFLLLGIFLVAACQWNSEKEKKSIDTDWEIINPNPNRIEGWLFHRNNSADNGWSIQDGVMTYNHSKNTSGLDSSLMSPKQYLNFEISFDWKTEDYGNSGFLWGVRDIDSLSQTYFTGREIQIVDPAVYENKPDMQKENAGALFDMIPPNKKVTRPSGEWNSYYIRIHYDDNLGVLVHNKEEVLRFPLRGPQWDSLVENSKFKTWSHFGKYEKGHISFQAHEAMDKNYPGITSYRNIKIRSLN
;
A
#
# COMPACT_ATOMS: atom_id res chain seq x y z
N MET A 1 -32.58 -65.16 58.66
CA MET A 1 -31.65 -64.38 59.51
C MET A 1 -30.68 -63.63 58.61
N LYS A 2 -30.48 -62.32 58.86
CA LYS A 2 -29.54 -61.35 58.22
C LYS A 2 -29.82 -61.06 56.73
N LYS A 3 -30.64 -60.04 56.41
CA LYS A 3 -30.27 -58.62 56.15
C LYS A 3 -29.05 -58.47 55.22
N ILE A 4 -29.24 -57.83 54.07
CA ILE A 4 -28.58 -56.57 53.66
C ILE A 4 -29.18 -56.11 52.32
N PHE A 5 -29.79 -54.92 52.35
CA PHE A 5 -30.12 -54.11 51.20
C PHE A 5 -28.82 -53.45 50.72
N LEU A 6 -28.52 -53.53 49.41
CA LEU A 6 -27.53 -52.66 48.78
C LEU A 6 -28.14 -52.08 47.50
N LEU A 7 -28.65 -50.86 47.61
CA LEU A 7 -28.92 -50.00 46.46
C LEU A 7 -27.57 -49.54 45.91
N LEU A 8 -27.19 -50.03 44.73
CA LEU A 8 -26.18 -49.35 43.91
C LEU A 8 -26.88 -48.34 43.01
N GLY A 9 -26.73 -47.07 43.37
CA GLY A 9 -27.03 -45.96 42.47
C GLY A 9 -26.02 -45.95 41.32
N ILE A 10 -26.53 -46.03 40.09
CA ILE A 10 -25.73 -45.83 38.88
C ILE A 10 -25.59 -44.32 38.71
N PHE A 11 -24.41 -43.79 39.05
CA PHE A 11 -24.02 -42.41 38.72
C PHE A 11 -23.76 -42.34 37.21
N LEU A 12 -24.55 -41.52 36.50
CA LEU A 12 -24.23 -41.06 35.16
C LEU A 12 -22.93 -40.23 35.21
N VAL A 13 -21.87 -40.73 34.58
CA VAL A 13 -20.74 -39.90 34.17
C VAL A 13 -20.93 -39.59 32.69
N ALA A 14 -21.65 -38.50 32.41
CA ALA A 14 -21.60 -37.88 31.09
C ALA A 14 -20.20 -37.28 30.93
N ALA A 15 -19.32 -37.99 30.22
CA ALA A 15 -18.05 -37.44 29.78
C ALA A 15 -18.37 -36.33 28.75
N CYS A 16 -18.50 -35.10 29.22
CA CYS A 16 -18.37 -33.93 28.37
C CYS A 16 -16.95 -33.95 27.79
N GLN A 17 -16.81 -34.42 26.55
CA GLN A 17 -15.66 -34.14 25.72
C GLN A 17 -15.61 -32.63 25.53
N TRP A 18 -14.77 -31.99 26.33
CA TRP A 18 -14.36 -30.60 26.17
C TRP A 18 -13.46 -30.52 24.93
N ASN A 19 -14.09 -30.47 23.74
CA ASN A 19 -13.40 -30.05 22.53
C ASN A 19 -13.19 -28.54 22.64
N SER A 20 -12.00 -28.13 23.10
CA SER A 20 -11.51 -26.78 22.84
C SER A 20 -11.02 -26.73 21.39
N GLU A 21 -11.93 -26.77 20.42
CA GLU A 21 -11.63 -26.26 19.10
C GLU A 21 -11.46 -24.75 19.25
N LYS A 22 -10.19 -24.33 19.32
CA LYS A 22 -9.83 -22.96 18.98
C LYS A 22 -10.38 -22.74 17.57
N GLU A 23 -11.48 -22.01 17.47
CA GLU A 23 -11.92 -21.38 16.23
C GLU A 23 -10.71 -20.65 15.63
N LYS A 24 -10.04 -21.29 14.68
CA LYS A 24 -9.22 -20.58 13.72
C LYS A 24 -10.20 -19.76 12.91
N LYS A 25 -10.40 -18.52 13.33
CA LYS A 25 -11.06 -17.48 12.53
C LYS A 25 -10.34 -17.47 11.18
N SER A 26 -10.93 -18.09 10.17
CA SER A 26 -10.44 -18.03 8.79
C SER A 26 -10.49 -16.56 8.40
N ILE A 27 -9.34 -15.90 8.38
CA ILE A 27 -9.24 -14.56 7.82
C ILE A 27 -9.52 -14.73 6.34
N ASP A 28 -10.62 -14.12 5.92
CA ASP A 28 -11.11 -14.07 4.55
C ASP A 28 -9.98 -13.59 3.62
N THR A 29 -9.52 -14.47 2.73
CA THR A 29 -8.40 -14.25 1.79
C THR A 29 -8.86 -13.66 0.45
N ASP A 30 -10.12 -13.25 0.36
CA ASP A 30 -10.70 -12.73 -0.85
C ASP A 30 -10.26 -11.28 -1.13
N TRP A 31 -10.24 -10.93 -2.41
CA TRP A 31 -9.88 -9.58 -2.85
C TRP A 31 -10.98 -8.58 -2.45
N GLU A 32 -10.61 -7.56 -1.68
CA GLU A 32 -11.42 -6.41 -1.34
C GLU A 32 -11.21 -5.30 -2.38
N ILE A 33 -12.30 -4.77 -2.94
CA ILE A 33 -12.24 -3.57 -3.79
C ILE A 33 -12.09 -2.35 -2.87
N ILE A 34 -11.02 -1.58 -3.06
CA ILE A 34 -10.84 -0.32 -2.34
C ILE A 34 -11.60 0.78 -3.08
N ASN A 35 -12.49 1.47 -2.38
CA ASN A 35 -13.44 2.46 -2.91
C ASN A 35 -14.47 1.90 -3.90
N PRO A 36 -15.44 1.09 -3.42
CA PRO A 36 -16.45 0.48 -4.29
C PRO A 36 -17.44 1.48 -4.91
N ASN A 37 -17.53 2.71 -4.39
CA ASN A 37 -18.41 3.75 -4.92
C ASN A 37 -17.76 4.46 -6.12
N PRO A 38 -18.30 4.36 -7.34
CA PRO A 38 -17.65 4.91 -8.53
C PRO A 38 -17.70 6.45 -8.62
N ASN A 39 -18.51 7.11 -7.79
CA ASN A 39 -18.77 8.55 -7.89
C ASN A 39 -18.51 9.30 -6.57
N ARG A 40 -17.95 8.61 -5.58
CA ARG A 40 -17.55 9.24 -4.32
C ARG A 40 -16.34 8.56 -3.71
N ILE A 41 -15.41 9.36 -3.22
CA ILE A 41 -14.27 8.87 -2.44
C ILE A 41 -14.79 8.65 -1.01
N GLU A 42 -14.99 7.39 -0.65
CA GLU A 42 -15.52 6.98 0.65
C GLU A 42 -14.57 5.97 1.30
N GLY A 43 -14.42 6.05 2.62
CA GLY A 43 -13.61 5.10 3.38
C GLY A 43 -12.11 5.35 3.32
N TRP A 44 -11.63 6.38 2.61
CA TRP A 44 -10.24 6.83 2.69
C TRP A 44 -10.01 7.81 3.83
N LEU A 45 -8.80 7.78 4.40
CA LEU A 45 -8.29 8.80 5.30
C LEU A 45 -7.46 9.80 4.50
N PHE A 46 -7.77 11.08 4.58
CA PHE A 46 -6.95 12.13 3.97
C PHE A 46 -5.82 12.51 4.93
N HIS A 47 -4.57 12.43 4.47
CA HIS A 47 -3.45 12.96 5.25
C HIS A 47 -3.46 14.48 5.17
N ARG A 48 -3.56 15.15 6.33
CA ARG A 48 -3.54 16.62 6.52
C ARG A 48 -4.66 17.44 5.88
N ASN A 49 -5.13 17.11 4.67
CA ASN A 49 -6.14 17.90 3.97
C ASN A 49 -7.39 17.10 3.54
N ASN A 50 -8.46 17.22 4.34
CA ASN A 50 -9.79 16.65 4.04
C ASN A 50 -10.81 17.71 3.56
N SER A 51 -10.34 18.86 3.06
CA SER A 51 -11.23 19.91 2.56
C SER A 51 -11.74 19.59 1.14
N ALA A 52 -12.67 20.40 0.64
CA ALA A 52 -13.15 20.28 -0.74
C ALA A 52 -12.12 20.69 -1.81
N ASP A 53 -11.07 21.43 -1.42
CA ASP A 53 -9.98 21.87 -2.28
C ASP A 53 -8.72 21.00 -2.11
N ASN A 54 -8.90 19.71 -1.84
CA ASN A 54 -7.82 18.75 -1.69
C ASN A 54 -7.25 18.21 -3.03
N GLY A 55 -7.78 18.66 -4.17
CA GLY A 55 -7.36 18.23 -5.50
C GLY A 55 -7.84 16.85 -5.94
N TRP A 56 -8.51 16.07 -5.09
CA TRP A 56 -9.07 14.78 -5.44
C TRP A 56 -10.47 14.89 -6.03
N SER A 57 -10.72 14.04 -7.02
CA SER A 57 -12.02 13.85 -7.64
C SER A 57 -12.20 12.38 -7.99
N ILE A 58 -13.44 11.97 -8.22
CA ILE A 58 -13.75 10.64 -8.72
C ILE A 58 -14.92 10.71 -9.69
N GLN A 59 -14.80 9.98 -10.79
CA GLN A 59 -15.85 9.86 -11.80
C GLN A 59 -15.75 8.48 -12.45
N ASP A 60 -16.86 7.76 -12.56
CA ASP A 60 -16.94 6.45 -13.22
C ASP A 60 -15.89 5.45 -12.72
N GLY A 61 -15.61 5.48 -11.41
CA GLY A 61 -14.63 4.60 -10.75
C GLY A 61 -13.17 4.99 -10.96
N VAL A 62 -12.90 6.13 -11.60
CA VAL A 62 -11.55 6.69 -11.78
C VAL A 62 -11.30 7.78 -10.75
N MET A 63 -10.43 7.49 -9.79
CA MET A 63 -10.00 8.43 -8.77
C MET A 63 -8.82 9.24 -9.30
N THR A 64 -8.93 10.57 -9.34
CA THR A 64 -7.93 11.46 -9.93
C THR A 64 -7.50 12.52 -8.94
N TYR A 65 -6.19 12.62 -8.73
CA TYR A 65 -5.56 13.75 -8.08
C TYR A 65 -5.12 14.77 -9.12
N ASN A 66 -5.40 16.05 -8.88
CA ASN A 66 -4.91 17.17 -9.67
C ASN A 66 -4.27 18.20 -8.73
N HIS A 67 -2.95 18.26 -8.73
CA HIS A 67 -2.20 19.16 -7.84
C HIS A 67 -2.61 20.63 -8.02
N SER A 68 -2.86 21.10 -9.25
CA SER A 68 -3.31 22.48 -9.51
C SER A 68 -4.66 22.85 -8.88
N LYS A 69 -5.41 21.84 -8.39
CA LYS A 69 -6.68 22.00 -7.67
C LYS A 69 -6.54 21.83 -6.15
N ASN A 70 -5.36 21.48 -5.65
CA ASN A 70 -5.06 21.48 -4.23
C ASN A 70 -4.62 22.89 -3.79
N THR A 71 -5.55 23.71 -3.29
CA THR A 71 -5.25 25.11 -2.96
C THR A 71 -4.83 25.35 -1.51
N SER A 72 -4.89 24.33 -0.66
CA SER A 72 -4.51 24.45 0.76
C SER A 72 -2.99 24.51 0.98
N GLY A 73 -2.20 23.99 0.03
CA GLY A 73 -0.76 23.79 0.18
C GLY A 73 -0.36 22.67 1.15
N LEU A 74 -1.33 21.97 1.74
CA LEU A 74 -1.10 20.81 2.59
C LEU A 74 -1.06 19.53 1.76
N ASP A 75 -0.41 18.49 2.29
CA ASP A 75 -0.54 17.15 1.71
C ASP A 75 -2.02 16.74 1.67
N SER A 76 -2.36 15.92 0.69
CA SER A 76 -3.70 15.39 0.50
C SER A 76 -3.65 13.89 0.17
N SER A 77 -2.56 13.20 0.50
CA SER A 77 -2.39 11.79 0.19
C SER A 77 -3.51 10.96 0.82
N LEU A 78 -4.00 9.97 0.07
CA LEU A 78 -5.09 9.11 0.52
C LEU A 78 -4.53 7.84 1.17
N MET A 79 -4.88 7.60 2.43
CA MET A 79 -4.47 6.43 3.19
C MET A 79 -5.63 5.45 3.40
N SER A 80 -5.37 4.15 3.32
CA SER A 80 -6.38 3.14 3.63
C SER A 80 -6.85 3.25 5.08
N PRO A 81 -8.11 2.93 5.41
CA PRO A 81 -8.58 2.95 6.79
C PRO A 81 -7.98 1.79 7.60
N LYS A 82 -7.76 0.65 6.94
CA LYS A 82 -7.11 -0.54 7.50
C LYS A 82 -5.58 -0.40 7.37
N GLN A 83 -4.88 -1.05 8.29
CA GLN A 83 -3.42 -1.24 8.24
C GLN A 83 -3.10 -2.68 7.84
N TYR A 84 -2.13 -2.84 6.93
CA TYR A 84 -1.73 -4.12 6.35
C TYR A 84 -0.29 -4.45 6.76
N LEU A 85 -0.02 -5.74 7.01
CA LEU A 85 1.32 -6.28 7.24
C LEU A 85 1.76 -7.06 6.00
N ASN A 86 1.17 -8.24 5.79
CA ASN A 86 1.33 -9.04 4.59
C ASN A 86 0.11 -8.82 3.69
N PHE A 87 0.33 -8.49 2.42
CA PHE A 87 -0.76 -8.23 1.49
C PHE A 87 -0.33 -8.37 0.03
N GLU A 88 -1.34 -8.48 -0.82
CA GLU A 88 -1.22 -8.24 -2.25
C GLU A 88 -2.20 -7.14 -2.66
N ILE A 89 -1.73 -6.22 -3.49
CA ILE A 89 -2.55 -5.14 -4.06
C ILE A 89 -2.39 -5.12 -5.57
N SER A 90 -3.47 -4.82 -6.27
CA SER A 90 -3.47 -4.60 -7.71
C SER A 90 -4.30 -3.37 -8.04
N PHE A 91 -3.79 -2.53 -8.94
CA PHE A 91 -4.49 -1.35 -9.42
C PHE A 91 -3.94 -0.92 -10.78
N ASP A 92 -4.76 -0.19 -11.52
CA ASP A 92 -4.32 0.55 -12.70
C ASP A 92 -4.02 1.99 -12.30
N TRP A 93 -3.01 2.57 -12.93
CA TRP A 93 -2.62 3.96 -12.74
C TRP A 93 -2.31 4.64 -14.07
N LYS A 94 -2.47 5.96 -14.12
CA LYS A 94 -2.17 6.81 -15.28
C LYS A 94 -1.63 8.14 -14.76
N THR A 95 -0.67 8.71 -15.47
CA THR A 95 -0.23 10.09 -15.27
C THR A 95 -0.50 10.90 -16.52
N GLU A 96 -0.72 12.21 -16.36
CA GLU A 96 -0.52 13.14 -17.48
C GLU A 96 0.98 13.47 -17.60
N ASP A 97 1.35 14.28 -18.59
CA ASP A 97 2.73 14.72 -18.81
C ASP A 97 3.37 15.24 -17.51
N TYR A 98 4.57 14.75 -17.21
CA TYR A 98 5.35 15.06 -16.00
C TYR A 98 4.65 14.75 -14.68
N GLY A 99 3.55 13.99 -14.68
CA GLY A 99 2.86 13.59 -13.46
C GLY A 99 3.77 12.75 -12.55
N ASN A 100 3.65 12.99 -11.24
CA ASN A 100 4.38 12.29 -10.19
C ASN A 100 3.42 11.90 -9.06
N SER A 101 3.62 10.73 -8.49
CA SER A 101 2.90 10.20 -7.35
C SER A 101 3.65 8.95 -6.86
N GLY A 102 3.05 8.18 -5.96
CA GLY A 102 3.65 6.97 -5.45
C GLY A 102 2.60 6.10 -4.77
N PHE A 103 2.83 4.80 -4.82
CA PHE A 103 2.16 3.86 -3.92
C PHE A 103 3.05 3.61 -2.72
N LEU A 104 2.54 3.91 -1.52
CA LEU A 104 3.26 3.71 -0.29
C LEU A 104 2.65 2.61 0.57
N TRP A 105 3.48 1.94 1.36
CA TRP A 105 3.03 1.01 2.39
C TRP A 105 3.82 1.18 3.69
N GLY A 106 3.29 0.64 4.78
CA GLY A 106 3.88 0.82 6.11
C GLY A 106 3.72 2.25 6.64
N VAL A 107 2.76 3.00 6.11
CA VAL A 107 2.54 4.41 6.48
C VAL A 107 1.96 4.49 7.89
N ARG A 108 2.54 5.36 8.72
CA ARG A 108 1.99 5.78 10.01
C ARG A 108 1.66 7.26 9.94
N ASP A 109 0.42 7.60 10.26
CA ASP A 109 0.02 9.00 10.40
C ASP A 109 0.51 9.54 11.75
N ILE A 110 1.53 10.38 11.71
CA ILE A 110 2.15 11.01 12.90
C ILE A 110 2.01 12.52 12.74
N ASP A 111 1.33 13.18 13.67
CA ASP A 111 0.93 14.60 13.55
C ASP A 111 2.06 15.57 13.22
N SER A 112 3.28 15.31 13.68
CA SER A 112 4.46 16.13 13.41
C SER A 112 5.07 15.93 12.02
N LEU A 113 4.61 14.94 11.26
CA LEU A 113 5.10 14.62 9.92
C LEU A 113 4.06 15.08 8.89
N SER A 114 4.49 15.97 8.00
CA SER A 114 3.62 16.62 7.02
C SER A 114 3.30 15.77 5.78
N GLN A 115 3.99 14.64 5.60
CA GLN A 115 3.96 13.84 4.38
C GLN A 115 4.01 12.34 4.70
N THR A 116 3.28 11.54 3.92
CA THR A 116 3.19 10.09 4.14
C THR A 116 4.52 9.37 3.91
N TYR A 117 5.38 9.87 3.01
CA TYR A 117 6.70 9.31 2.72
C TYR A 117 7.71 9.40 3.88
N PHE A 118 7.46 10.20 4.92
CA PHE A 118 8.35 10.22 6.09
C PHE A 118 8.33 8.91 6.87
N THR A 119 7.27 8.11 6.71
CA THR A 119 7.12 6.81 7.38
C THR A 119 7.03 5.66 6.37
N GLY A 120 6.32 5.88 5.27
CA GLY A 120 6.07 4.87 4.25
C GLY A 120 7.27 4.57 3.34
N ARG A 121 7.27 3.35 2.82
CA ARG A 121 8.16 2.91 1.73
C ARG A 121 7.39 3.06 0.42
N GLU A 122 8.07 3.38 -0.67
CA GLU A 122 7.41 3.84 -1.89
C GLU A 122 7.79 3.00 -3.12
N ILE A 123 6.77 2.53 -3.84
CA ILE A 123 6.89 2.14 -5.25
C ILE A 123 6.50 3.36 -6.09
N GLN A 124 7.46 3.82 -6.87
CA GLN A 124 7.37 5.07 -7.62
C GLN A 124 6.32 5.01 -8.75
N ILE A 125 5.55 6.09 -8.93
CA ILE A 125 4.61 6.31 -10.02
C ILE A 125 4.94 7.66 -10.67
N VAL A 126 5.54 7.64 -11.85
CA VAL A 126 5.93 8.87 -12.55
C VAL A 126 5.83 8.68 -14.05
N ASP A 127 5.61 9.77 -14.77
CA ASP A 127 5.77 9.80 -16.23
C ASP A 127 7.22 9.41 -16.61
N PRO A 128 7.42 8.35 -17.42
CA PRO A 128 8.76 7.93 -17.82
C PRO A 128 9.57 9.00 -18.57
N ALA A 129 8.92 9.98 -19.21
CA ALA A 129 9.59 11.07 -19.92
C ALA A 129 10.46 11.94 -18.98
N VAL A 130 10.12 12.02 -17.69
CA VAL A 130 10.88 12.76 -16.67
C VAL A 130 12.34 12.29 -16.60
N TYR A 131 12.57 10.98 -16.79
CA TYR A 131 13.87 10.33 -16.58
C TYR A 131 14.41 9.62 -17.82
N GLU A 132 13.80 9.84 -19.00
CA GLU A 132 14.23 9.22 -20.26
C GLU A 132 15.70 9.54 -20.58
N ASN A 133 16.09 10.80 -20.41
CA ASN A 133 17.45 11.30 -20.67
C ASN A 133 18.32 11.40 -19.40
N LYS A 134 17.99 10.66 -18.34
CA LYS A 134 18.68 10.71 -17.03
C LYS A 134 19.12 9.31 -16.60
N PRO A 135 20.14 8.71 -17.23
CA PRO A 135 20.55 7.32 -16.98
C PRO A 135 20.98 7.05 -15.53
N ASP A 136 21.44 8.07 -14.80
CA ASP A 136 21.88 7.93 -13.41
C ASP A 136 20.74 8.02 -12.38
N MET A 137 19.52 8.37 -12.82
CA MET A 137 18.35 8.59 -11.95
C MET A 137 17.26 7.53 -12.15
N GLN A 138 17.67 6.26 -12.24
CA GLN A 138 16.71 5.16 -12.44
C GLN A 138 16.06 4.68 -11.14
N LYS A 139 16.57 5.07 -9.97
CA LYS A 139 15.96 4.75 -8.68
C LYS A 139 14.75 5.64 -8.38
N GLU A 140 14.53 6.67 -9.19
CA GLU A 140 13.45 7.64 -9.10
C GLU A 140 12.42 7.46 -10.22
N ASN A 141 12.62 6.46 -11.09
CA ASN A 141 11.77 6.18 -12.24
C ASN A 141 10.60 5.25 -11.86
N ALA A 142 9.57 5.19 -12.70
CA ALA A 142 8.37 4.39 -12.45
C ALA A 142 8.73 2.92 -12.23
N GLY A 143 8.19 2.36 -11.15
CA GLY A 143 8.42 0.98 -10.76
C GLY A 143 9.73 0.78 -9.99
N ALA A 144 10.42 1.84 -9.58
CA ALA A 144 11.51 1.75 -8.61
C ALA A 144 10.99 1.61 -7.17
N LEU A 145 11.79 0.95 -6.32
CA LEU A 145 11.74 1.18 -4.88
C LEU A 145 12.47 2.50 -4.67
N PHE A 146 11.71 3.57 -4.46
CA PHE A 146 12.19 4.94 -4.64
C PHE A 146 13.54 5.17 -3.94
N ASP A 147 14.52 5.71 -4.67
CA ASP A 147 15.89 6.03 -4.23
C ASP A 147 16.73 4.84 -3.72
N MET A 148 16.22 3.61 -3.81
CA MET A 148 16.88 2.40 -3.31
C MET A 148 17.22 1.44 -4.45
N ILE A 149 16.21 0.98 -5.21
CA ILE A 149 16.38 -0.06 -6.25
C ILE A 149 15.64 0.35 -7.53
N PRO A 150 16.32 0.47 -8.69
CA PRO A 150 15.66 0.73 -9.96
C PRO A 150 14.94 -0.52 -10.49
N PRO A 151 13.88 -0.38 -11.31
CA PRO A 151 13.28 -1.52 -11.99
C PRO A 151 14.30 -2.18 -12.93
N ASN A 152 14.28 -3.51 -13.03
CA ASN A 152 15.19 -4.26 -13.91
C ASN A 152 14.86 -4.09 -15.41
N LYS A 153 13.66 -3.56 -15.73
CA LYS A 153 13.14 -3.37 -17.08
C LYS A 153 12.19 -2.18 -17.09
N LYS A 154 12.33 -1.31 -18.09
CA LYS A 154 11.41 -0.19 -18.32
C LYS A 154 10.23 -0.68 -19.16
N VAL A 155 9.06 -0.75 -18.54
CA VAL A 155 7.82 -1.23 -19.19
C VAL A 155 6.67 -0.23 -19.08
N THR A 156 6.94 0.95 -18.51
CA THR A 156 5.99 2.04 -18.36
C THR A 156 5.52 2.54 -19.71
N ARG A 157 4.21 2.67 -19.87
CA ARG A 157 3.60 3.31 -21.03
C ARG A 157 3.72 4.85 -20.92
N PRO A 158 3.69 5.58 -22.04
CA PRO A 158 3.70 7.05 -22.04
C PRO A 158 2.56 7.66 -21.20
N SER A 159 2.69 8.95 -20.90
CA SER A 159 1.62 9.76 -20.32
C SER A 159 0.30 9.61 -21.10
N GLY A 160 -0.82 9.68 -20.38
CA GLY A 160 -2.15 9.46 -20.95
C GLY A 160 -2.55 7.99 -21.12
N GLU A 161 -1.62 7.04 -20.99
CA GLU A 161 -1.91 5.60 -21.05
C GLU A 161 -2.01 4.94 -19.67
N TRP A 162 -2.94 4.00 -19.55
CA TRP A 162 -3.10 3.20 -18.33
C TRP A 162 -1.97 2.18 -18.19
N ASN A 163 -1.30 2.20 -17.05
CA ASN A 163 -0.38 1.20 -16.56
C ASN A 163 -1.05 0.34 -15.49
N SER A 164 -0.46 -0.81 -15.15
CA SER A 164 -0.93 -1.70 -14.08
C SER A 164 0.19 -2.08 -13.15
N TYR A 165 -0.07 -2.01 -11.84
CA TYR A 165 0.77 -2.59 -10.80
C TYR A 165 0.06 -3.75 -10.13
N TYR A 166 0.83 -4.78 -9.85
CA TYR A 166 0.55 -5.79 -8.86
C TYR A 166 1.73 -5.86 -7.91
N ILE A 167 1.48 -5.66 -6.62
CA ILE A 167 2.52 -5.59 -5.59
C ILE A 167 2.20 -6.63 -4.53
N ARG A 168 3.18 -7.47 -4.19
CA ARG A 168 3.13 -8.40 -3.06
C ARG A 168 4.13 -7.95 -2.00
N ILE A 169 3.67 -7.75 -0.78
CA ILE A 169 4.50 -7.47 0.40
C ILE A 169 4.28 -8.61 1.39
N HIS A 170 5.33 -9.37 1.70
CA HIS A 170 5.26 -10.52 2.61
C HIS A 170 6.45 -10.54 3.57
N TYR A 171 6.28 -10.01 4.78
CA TYR A 171 7.34 -9.89 5.78
C TYR A 171 7.83 -11.25 6.28
N ASP A 172 6.95 -12.25 6.37
CA ASP A 172 7.33 -13.60 6.78
C ASP A 172 8.26 -14.26 5.76
N ASP A 173 8.05 -14.02 4.47
CA ASP A 173 8.96 -14.46 3.39
C ASP A 173 10.16 -13.51 3.24
N ASN A 174 10.16 -12.37 3.96
CA ASN A 174 11.05 -11.24 3.76
C ASN A 174 11.13 -10.80 2.28
N LEU A 175 9.98 -10.73 1.61
CA LEU A 175 9.93 -10.58 0.15
C LEU A 175 8.90 -9.53 -0.29
N GLY A 176 9.39 -8.50 -0.97
CA GLY A 176 8.60 -7.59 -1.79
C GLY A 176 8.78 -7.91 -3.28
N VAL A 177 7.69 -7.88 -4.05
CA VAL A 177 7.69 -8.07 -5.51
C VAL A 177 6.78 -7.03 -6.17
N LEU A 178 7.23 -6.46 -7.28
CA LEU A 178 6.42 -5.64 -8.19
C LEU A 178 6.34 -6.29 -9.55
N VAL A 179 5.11 -6.51 -10.01
CA VAL A 179 4.79 -6.78 -11.42
C VAL A 179 4.18 -5.51 -12.01
N HIS A 180 4.83 -4.95 -13.03
CA HIS A 180 4.41 -3.76 -13.77
C HIS A 180 4.08 -4.18 -15.20
N ASN A 181 2.85 -3.92 -15.66
CA ASN A 181 2.42 -4.25 -17.02
C ASN A 181 2.70 -5.72 -17.42
N LYS A 182 2.37 -6.65 -16.51
CA LYS A 182 2.56 -8.11 -16.63
C LYS A 182 4.02 -8.60 -16.57
N GLU A 183 4.97 -7.72 -16.27
CA GLU A 183 6.40 -8.05 -16.17
C GLU A 183 6.87 -7.87 -14.71
N GLU A 184 7.56 -8.86 -14.13
CA GLU A 184 8.19 -8.69 -12.81
C GLU A 184 9.42 -7.77 -12.95
N VAL A 185 9.31 -6.55 -12.42
CA VAL A 185 10.36 -5.53 -12.58
C VAL A 185 11.15 -5.26 -11.30
N LEU A 186 10.63 -5.66 -10.13
CA LEU A 186 11.37 -5.59 -8.87
C LEU A 186 11.12 -6.80 -7.97
N ARG A 187 12.17 -7.12 -7.23
CA ARG A 187 12.19 -8.07 -6.12
C ARG A 187 13.15 -7.57 -5.06
N PHE A 188 12.73 -7.50 -3.80
CA PHE A 188 13.54 -6.88 -2.75
C PHE A 188 13.26 -7.44 -1.34
N PRO A 189 14.24 -7.38 -0.43
CA PRO A 189 14.03 -7.73 0.99
C PRO A 189 13.24 -6.64 1.71
N LEU A 190 12.48 -7.00 2.75
CA LEU A 190 11.67 -6.07 3.55
C LEU A 190 12.28 -5.74 4.92
N ARG A 191 13.26 -6.53 5.37
CA ARG A 191 13.99 -6.43 6.63
C ARG A 191 15.36 -7.11 6.56
N GLY A 192 16.18 -6.87 7.58
CA GLY A 192 17.50 -7.48 7.76
C GLY A 192 18.62 -6.74 7.03
N PRO A 193 19.86 -7.29 7.04
CA PRO A 193 21.06 -6.55 6.64
C PRO A 193 21.02 -5.98 5.22
N GLN A 194 20.37 -6.67 4.28
CA GLN A 194 20.21 -6.16 2.91
C GLN A 194 19.30 -4.93 2.87
N TRP A 195 18.16 -4.95 3.60
CA TRP A 195 17.29 -3.78 3.72
C TRP A 195 18.01 -2.62 4.42
N ASP A 196 18.71 -2.90 5.51
CA ASP A 196 19.44 -1.88 6.28
C ASP A 196 20.51 -1.20 5.40
N SER A 197 21.20 -1.98 4.58
CA SER A 197 22.17 -1.46 3.61
C SER A 197 21.52 -0.58 2.54
N LEU A 198 20.32 -0.92 2.05
CA LEU A 198 19.60 -0.08 1.10
C LEU A 198 19.23 1.27 1.72
N VAL A 199 18.75 1.26 2.97
CA VAL A 199 18.38 2.50 3.69
C VAL A 199 19.62 3.37 3.91
N GLU A 200 20.73 2.80 4.39
CA GLU A 200 21.99 3.54 4.62
C GLU A 200 22.54 4.21 3.34
N ASN A 201 22.33 3.57 2.19
CA ASN A 201 22.78 4.06 0.88
C ASN A 201 21.73 4.92 0.13
N SER A 202 20.66 5.34 0.81
CA SER A 202 19.62 6.21 0.25
C SER A 202 19.56 7.55 0.99
N LYS A 203 18.76 8.50 0.46
CA LYS A 203 18.42 9.77 1.11
C LYS A 203 17.75 9.58 2.47
N PHE A 204 17.20 8.40 2.74
CA PHE A 204 16.42 8.10 3.93
C PHE A 204 17.26 7.75 5.17
N LYS A 205 18.58 7.60 5.05
CA LYS A 205 19.46 7.16 6.16
C LYS A 205 19.30 7.96 7.46
N THR A 206 18.96 9.25 7.38
CA THR A 206 18.79 10.13 8.54
C THR A 206 17.34 10.30 8.97
N TRP A 207 16.38 9.67 8.29
CA TRP A 207 14.95 9.84 8.55
C TRP A 207 14.51 8.87 9.64
N SER A 208 14.25 9.40 10.83
CA SER A 208 14.00 8.61 12.05
C SER A 208 12.82 7.63 11.93
N HIS A 209 11.81 7.95 11.13
CA HIS A 209 10.60 7.15 10.98
C HIS A 209 10.54 6.33 9.69
N PHE A 210 11.45 6.55 8.74
CA PHE A 210 11.35 5.91 7.43
C PHE A 210 11.46 4.39 7.54
N GLY A 211 10.46 3.70 6.99
CA GLY A 211 10.44 2.25 6.90
C GLY A 211 10.49 1.51 8.25
N LYS A 212 10.15 2.17 9.37
CA LYS A 212 10.18 1.56 10.72
C LYS A 212 8.97 0.69 11.04
N TYR A 213 7.87 0.84 10.29
CA TYR A 213 6.61 0.16 10.57
C TYR A 213 6.34 -0.91 9.52
N GLU A 214 6.35 -2.19 9.93
CA GLU A 214 6.00 -3.30 9.03
C GLU A 214 4.49 -3.32 8.75
N LYS A 215 3.68 -3.06 9.78
CA LYS A 215 2.23 -2.90 9.67
C LYS A 215 1.85 -1.42 9.66
N GLY A 216 1.20 -0.98 8.59
CA GLY A 216 0.77 0.41 8.42
C GLY A 216 -0.28 0.57 7.34
N HIS A 217 -0.70 1.81 7.09
CA HIS A 217 -1.62 2.12 6.00
C HIS A 217 -0.90 1.94 4.66
N ILE A 218 -1.67 1.63 3.62
CA ILE A 218 -1.24 1.91 2.24
C ILE A 218 -1.60 3.36 1.92
N SER A 219 -0.89 3.99 0.99
CA SER A 219 -1.18 5.35 0.57
C SER A 219 -1.02 5.54 -0.94
N PHE A 220 -1.89 6.36 -1.53
CA PHE A 220 -1.67 6.96 -2.85
C PHE A 220 -1.26 8.41 -2.65
N GLN A 221 -0.05 8.74 -3.09
CA GLN A 221 0.56 10.04 -2.83
C GLN A 221 -0.12 11.15 -3.63
N ALA A 222 -0.44 12.25 -2.95
CA ALA A 222 -0.82 13.50 -3.61
C ALA A 222 0.45 14.33 -3.88
N HIS A 223 0.91 14.40 -5.13
CA HIS A 223 2.17 15.07 -5.46
C HIS A 223 2.04 15.99 -6.68
N GLU A 224 2.84 17.06 -6.68
CA GLU A 224 3.00 17.98 -7.82
C GLU A 224 3.71 17.30 -9.00
N ALA A 225 3.56 17.86 -10.20
CA ALA A 225 4.33 17.42 -11.37
C ALA A 225 5.83 17.64 -11.18
N MET A 226 6.65 16.84 -11.88
CA MET A 226 8.10 17.01 -11.92
C MET A 226 8.54 18.26 -12.69
N ASP A 227 7.64 18.83 -13.50
CA ASP A 227 7.78 20.15 -14.11
C ASP A 227 6.59 21.01 -13.68
N LYS A 228 6.89 22.14 -13.02
CA LYS A 228 5.91 23.10 -12.49
C LYS A 228 4.96 23.70 -13.53
N ASN A 229 5.26 23.57 -14.82
CA ASN A 229 4.39 24.02 -15.90
C ASN A 229 3.21 23.06 -16.16
N TYR A 230 3.22 21.89 -15.52
CA TYR A 230 2.20 20.85 -15.69
C TYR A 230 1.34 20.70 -14.42
N PRO A 231 0.07 20.29 -14.55
CA PRO A 231 -0.89 20.32 -13.45
C PRO A 231 -0.69 19.25 -12.37
N GLY A 232 0.22 18.29 -12.55
CA GLY A 232 0.45 17.20 -11.60
C GLY A 232 -0.76 16.28 -11.47
N ILE A 233 -1.25 15.76 -12.61
CA ILE A 233 -2.45 14.91 -12.64
C ILE A 233 -2.04 13.44 -12.62
N THR A 234 -2.61 12.70 -11.68
CA THR A 234 -2.49 11.24 -11.59
C THR A 234 -3.85 10.60 -11.34
N SER A 235 -4.11 9.44 -11.94
CA SER A 235 -5.40 8.74 -11.90
C SER A 235 -5.22 7.28 -11.55
N TYR A 236 -6.19 6.73 -10.84
CA TYR A 236 -6.21 5.35 -10.33
C TYR A 236 -7.58 4.70 -10.58
N ARG A 237 -7.59 3.40 -10.85
CA ARG A 237 -8.81 2.59 -10.92
C ARG A 237 -8.51 1.12 -10.64
N ASN A 238 -9.57 0.29 -10.57
CA ASN A 238 -9.45 -1.16 -10.38
C ASN A 238 -8.63 -1.54 -9.14
N ILE A 239 -8.69 -0.72 -8.09
CA ILE A 239 -7.91 -0.90 -6.87
C ILE A 239 -8.51 -2.04 -6.06
N LYS A 240 -7.74 -3.10 -5.88
CA LYS A 240 -8.11 -4.25 -5.07
C LYS A 240 -6.95 -4.68 -4.19
N ILE A 241 -7.24 -5.14 -2.98
CA ILE A 241 -6.25 -5.61 -2.01
C ILE A 241 -6.73 -6.88 -1.33
N ARG A 242 -5.82 -7.76 -0.93
CA ARG A 242 -6.11 -8.86 -0.01
C ARG A 242 -5.00 -8.97 1.02
N SER A 243 -5.38 -9.29 2.25
CA SER A 243 -4.41 -9.63 3.28
C SER A 243 -3.88 -11.05 3.05
N LEU A 244 -2.62 -11.27 3.36
CA LEU A 244 -2.02 -12.60 3.37
C LEU A 244 -1.86 -13.07 4.83
N ASN A 245 -2.03 -14.37 5.05
CA ASN A 245 -1.88 -15.02 6.35
C ASN A 245 -0.41 -15.31 6.67
#